data_AF-A0A7C6A869-F1
#
_entry.id   AF-A0A7C6A869-F1
#
_cell.length_a   1.000
_cell.length_b   1.000
_cell.length_c   1.000
_cell.angle_alpha   90.00
_cell.angle_beta   90.00
_cell.angle_gamma   90.00
#
_symmetry.space_group_name_H-M   'P 1'
#
loop_
_entity.id
_entity.type
_entity.pdbx_description
1 polymer ?
#
loop_
_entity_poly.entity_id
_entity_poly.type
_entity_poly.pdbx_seq_one_letter_code
_entity_poly.pdbx_strand_id
1 'polypeptide(L)'
;MVKIRLKRMGKRKQPYYRIVVTDSRRSRDGKYIESVGHYNPRNKNLVINKERVRYWLSVGAQTSNTAERLLKRYLSSTDNESVDALSTQSVASGKSE
;
A
#
# COMPACT_ATOMS: atom_id res chain seq x y z
N MET A 1 19.21 -3.03 6.53
CA MET A 1 17.91 -2.51 7.03
C MET A 1 16.78 -3.21 6.29
N VAL A 2 15.60 -3.36 6.90
CA VAL A 2 14.43 -3.89 6.19
C VAL A 2 13.87 -2.82 5.26
N LYS A 3 13.59 -3.20 4.01
CA LYS A 3 13.11 -2.31 2.96
C LYS A 3 11.92 -2.91 2.21
N ILE A 4 10.91 -2.09 1.97
CA ILE A 4 9.80 -2.37 1.06
C ILE A 4 10.20 -1.87 -0.33
N ARG A 5 10.37 -2.79 -1.28
CA ARG A 5 10.83 -2.48 -2.63
C ARG A 5 10.11 -3.30 -3.70
N LEU A 6 10.25 -2.86 -4.95
CA LEU A 6 9.72 -3.58 -6.12
C LEU A 6 10.69 -4.67 -6.57
N LYS A 7 10.19 -5.90 -6.68
CA LYS A 7 10.87 -7.02 -7.34
C LYS A 7 10.30 -7.17 -8.74
N ARG A 8 11.16 -7.03 -9.76
CA ARG A 8 10.74 -7.17 -11.17
C ARG A 8 10.54 -8.65 -11.50
N MET A 9 9.42 -8.92 -12.13
CA MET A 9 8.99 -10.21 -12.65
C MET A 9 8.43 -10.00 -14.07
N GLY A 10 8.05 -11.09 -14.73
CA GLY A 10 7.43 -11.05 -16.05
C GLY A 10 8.44 -11.23 -17.18
N LYS A 11 7.94 -11.12 -18.41
CA LYS A 11 8.68 -11.40 -19.64
C LYS A 11 9.30 -10.12 -20.22
N ARG A 12 10.15 -10.28 -21.24
CA ARG A 12 10.64 -9.16 -22.05
C ARG A 12 9.45 -8.33 -22.55
N LYS A 13 9.52 -7.00 -22.44
CA LYS A 13 8.44 -6.04 -22.76
C LYS A 13 7.10 -6.24 -21.99
N GLN A 14 7.08 -7.08 -20.95
CA GLN A 14 5.90 -7.33 -20.13
C GLN A 14 6.28 -7.27 -18.63
N PRO A 15 6.59 -6.07 -18.11
CA PRO A 15 6.99 -5.91 -16.72
C PRO A 15 5.82 -6.17 -15.77
N TYR A 16 6.08 -6.94 -14.73
CA TYR A 16 5.22 -7.12 -13.57
C TYR A 16 6.06 -6.93 -12.31
N TYR A 17 5.53 -6.31 -11.27
CA TYR A 17 6.30 -6.05 -10.05
C TYR A 17 5.60 -6.67 -8.85
N ARG A 18 6.35 -7.37 -8.01
CA ARG A 18 5.88 -7.71 -6.66
C ARG A 18 6.37 -6.65 -5.69
N ILE A 19 5.54 -6.26 -4.73
CA ILE A 19 5.93 -5.42 -3.61
C ILE A 19 6.36 -6.37 -2.50
N VAL A 20 7.65 -6.34 -2.18
CA VAL A 20 8.27 -7.28 -1.25
C VAL A 20 8.97 -6.56 -0.12
N VAL A 21 8.96 -7.19 1.05
CA VAL A 21 9.71 -6.78 2.22
C VAL A 21 10.97 -7.63 2.29
N THR A 22 12.14 -6.99 2.34
CA THR A 22 13.42 -7.71 2.32
C THR A 22 14.53 -6.87 2.94
N ASP A 23 15.63 -7.50 3.34
CA ASP A 23 16.83 -6.77 3.78
C ASP A 23 17.48 -6.07 2.58
N SER A 24 17.88 -4.81 2.77
CA SER A 24 18.49 -3.94 1.77
C SER A 24 19.73 -4.55 1.09
N ARG A 25 20.49 -5.39 1.80
CA ARG A 25 21.71 -6.06 1.30
C ARG A 25 21.41 -7.18 0.32
N ARG A 26 20.16 -7.68 0.26
CA ARG A 26 19.80 -8.78 -0.63
C ARG A 26 19.70 -8.32 -2.08
N SER A 27 20.09 -9.20 -3.01
CA SER A 27 19.93 -8.99 -4.45
C SER A 27 18.47 -8.71 -4.82
N ARG A 28 18.25 -7.91 -5.88
CA ARG A 28 16.89 -7.49 -6.31
C ARG A 28 15.91 -8.66 -6.42
N ASP A 29 16.38 -9.74 -7.05
CA ASP A 29 15.55 -10.90 -7.38
C ASP A 29 15.71 -12.06 -6.39
N GLY A 30 16.46 -11.87 -5.31
CA GLY A 30 16.70 -12.88 -4.29
C GLY A 30 15.50 -13.21 -3.40
N LYS A 31 15.77 -13.98 -2.34
CA LYS A 31 14.80 -14.31 -1.29
C LYS A 31 14.34 -13.04 -0.57
N TYR A 32 13.05 -12.96 -0.29
CA TYR A 32 12.42 -11.89 0.47
C TYR A 32 11.76 -12.49 1.72
N ILE A 33 11.44 -11.62 2.69
CA ILE A 33 10.78 -12.00 3.94
C ILE A 33 9.30 -12.26 3.67
N GLU A 34 8.63 -11.29 3.04
CA GLU A 34 7.20 -11.33 2.77
C GLU A 34 6.86 -10.62 1.45
N SER A 35 5.81 -11.08 0.75
CA SER A 35 5.21 -10.40 -0.39
C SER A 35 3.92 -9.72 0.06
N VAL A 36 3.91 -8.40 0.10
CA VAL A 36 2.78 -7.61 0.63
C VAL A 36 1.85 -7.09 -0.47
N GLY A 37 2.18 -7.34 -1.74
CA GLY A 37 1.35 -6.94 -2.86
C GLY A 37 2.01 -7.11 -4.21
N HIS A 38 1.36 -6.59 -5.24
CA HIS A 38 1.89 -6.57 -6.59
C HIS A 38 1.34 -5.38 -7.40
N TYR A 39 2.11 -4.98 -8.39
CA TYR A 39 1.83 -3.86 -9.28
C TYR A 39 2.09 -4.27 -10.73
N ASN A 40 1.11 -4.04 -11.59
CA ASN A 40 1.26 -4.15 -13.02
C ASN A 40 1.15 -2.74 -13.67
N PRO A 41 2.23 -2.22 -14.27
CA PRO A 41 2.23 -0.88 -14.86
C PRO A 41 1.40 -0.78 -16.13
N ARG A 42 1.14 -1.89 -16.85
CA ARG A 42 0.44 -1.87 -18.14
C ARG A 42 -1.04 -1.58 -17.98
N ASN A 43 -1.67 -2.21 -16.99
CA ASN A 43 -3.06 -2.01 -16.63
C ASN A 43 -3.22 -1.09 -15.41
N LYS A 44 -2.11 -0.54 -14.88
CA LYS A 44 -2.07 0.28 -13.66
C LYS A 44 -2.74 -0.39 -12.45
N ASN A 45 -2.80 -1.72 -12.44
CA ASN A 45 -3.42 -2.47 -11.35
C ASN A 45 -2.42 -2.62 -10.20
N LEU A 46 -2.80 -2.15 -9.02
CA LEU A 46 -2.07 -2.35 -7.78
C LEU A 46 -2.97 -3.07 -6.79
N VAL A 47 -2.46 -4.18 -6.25
CA VAL A 47 -3.11 -4.92 -5.17
C VAL A 47 -2.13 -4.97 -4.00
N ILE A 48 -2.57 -4.49 -2.84
CA ILE A 48 -1.77 -4.45 -1.62
C ILE A 48 -2.56 -5.02 -0.44
N ASN A 49 -1.87 -5.76 0.43
CA ASN A 49 -2.36 -6.07 1.76
C ASN A 49 -2.05 -4.88 2.68
N LYS A 50 -3.06 -4.04 2.93
CA LYS A 50 -2.92 -2.79 3.70
C LYS A 50 -2.45 -3.04 5.13
N GLU A 51 -2.97 -4.07 5.78
CA GLU A 51 -2.63 -4.42 7.17
C GLU A 51 -1.15 -4.75 7.29
N ARG A 52 -0.64 -5.62 6.41
CA ARG A 52 0.77 -6.02 6.41
C ARG A 52 1.69 -4.86 6.07
N VAL A 53 1.31 -4.01 5.12
CA VAL A 53 2.09 -2.81 4.79
C VAL A 53 2.18 -1.87 6.00
N ARG A 54 1.05 -1.59 6.67
CA ARG A 54 1.01 -0.73 7.87
C ARG A 54 1.87 -1.29 9.00
N TYR A 55 1.82 -2.60 9.23
CA TYR A 55 2.68 -3.29 10.21
C TYR A 55 4.16 -3.10 9.90
N TRP A 56 4.60 -3.33 8.66
CA TRP A 56 6.01 -3.17 8.32
C TRP A 56 6.49 -1.73 8.41
N LEU A 57 5.63 -0.76 8.06
CA LEU A 57 5.93 0.66 8.27
C LEU A 57 6.06 1.00 9.75
N SER A 58 5.20 0.46 10.63
CA SER A 58 5.27 0.72 12.08
C SER A 58 6.51 0.10 12.74
N VAL A 59 7.00 -1.04 12.21
CA VAL A 59 8.26 -1.68 12.65
C VAL A 59 9.50 -0.94 12.10
N GLY A 60 9.33 0.14 11.32
CA GLY A 60 10.42 0.96 10.80
C GLY A 60 11.02 0.46 9.49
N ALA A 61 10.28 -0.35 8.71
CA ALA A 61 10.71 -0.69 7.36
C ALA A 61 10.71 0.56 6.47
N GLN A 62 11.84 0.82 5.81
CA GLN A 62 11.92 1.94 4.87
C GLN A 62 11.33 1.56 3.52
N THR A 63 10.77 2.51 2.79
CA THR A 63 10.26 2.30 1.43
C THR A 63 11.30 2.78 0.40
N SER A 64 11.25 2.23 -0.82
CA SER A 64 11.93 2.85 -1.98
C SER A 64 11.06 3.95 -2.59
N ASN A 65 11.65 4.97 -3.21
CA ASN A 65 10.94 6.13 -3.77
C ASN A 65 9.73 5.75 -4.64
N THR A 66 9.85 4.73 -5.51
CA THR A 66 8.73 4.28 -6.34
C THR A 66 7.65 3.56 -5.53
N ALA A 67 8.05 2.69 -4.59
CA ALA A 67 7.11 2.00 -3.70
C ALA A 67 6.36 3.00 -2.82
N GLU A 68 7.03 4.02 -2.30
CA GLU A 68 6.43 5.10 -1.52
C GLU A 68 5.34 5.84 -2.32
N ARG A 69 5.65 6.26 -3.56
CA ARG A 69 4.68 6.95 -4.43
C ARG A 69 3.46 6.08 -4.73
N LEU A 70 3.64 4.77 -4.91
CA LEU A 70 2.55 3.83 -5.13
C LEU A 70 1.71 3.65 -3.85
N LEU A 71 2.35 3.43 -2.70
CA LEU A 71 1.68 3.24 -1.43
C LEU A 71 0.91 4.49 -1.00
N LYS A 72 1.53 5.67 -1.11
CA LYS A 72 0.88 6.95 -0.78
C LYS A 72 -0.41 7.14 -1.57
N ARG A 73 -0.40 6.89 -2.88
CA ARG A 73 -1.57 7.00 -3.75
C ARG A 73 -2.74 6.11 -3.31
N TYR A 74 -2.45 4.90 -2.82
CA TYR A 74 -3.46 3.88 -2.54
C TYR A 74 -3.91 3.81 -1.07
N LEU A 75 -3.09 4.29 -0.15
CA LEU A 75 -3.46 4.40 1.26
C LEU A 75 -4.27 5.67 1.51
N SER A 76 -3.96 6.79 0.84
CA SER A 76 -4.67 8.06 1.03
C SER A 76 -6.11 8.08 0.51
N SER A 77 -6.50 7.12 -0.35
CA SER A 77 -7.80 7.13 -1.01
C SER A 77 -8.92 6.42 -0.23
N THR A 78 -8.62 5.72 0.86
CA THR A 78 -9.63 4.90 1.58
C THR A 78 -9.93 5.39 2.99
N ASP A 79 -9.10 6.26 3.56
CA ASP A 79 -9.29 6.70 4.96
C ASP A 79 -10.31 7.86 5.09
N ASN A 80 -10.95 8.29 3.99
CA ASN A 80 -11.96 9.35 3.96
C ASN A 80 -13.43 8.87 4.02
N GLU A 81 -13.73 7.57 3.95
CA GLU A 81 -15.14 7.11 3.98
C GLU A 81 -15.70 6.89 5.39
N SER A 82 -14.86 6.89 6.44
CA SER A 82 -15.31 6.57 7.81
C SER A 82 -15.60 7.78 8.70
N VAL A 83 -15.35 9.02 8.25
CA VAL A 83 -15.62 10.24 9.05
C VAL A 83 -17.01 10.83 8.81
N ASP A 84 -17.66 10.52 7.68
CA ASP A 84 -18.98 11.06 7.33
C ASP A 84 -20.15 10.25 7.92
N ALA A 85 -19.93 8.99 8.29
CA ALA A 85 -20.98 8.09 8.78
C ALA A 85 -21.40 8.33 10.25
N LEU A 86 -20.66 9.16 11.01
CA LEU A 86 -20.94 9.46 12.42
C LEU A 86 -21.56 10.86 12.63
N SER A 87 -21.76 11.65 11.58
CA SER A 87 -22.28 13.03 11.66
C SER A 87 -23.81 13.14 11.50
N THR A 88 -24.53 12.08 11.11
CA THR A 88 -25.97 12.18 10.80
C THR A 88 -26.90 12.00 12.02
N GLN A 89 -26.40 11.52 13.16
CA GLN A 89 -27.22 11.33 14.37
C GLN A 89 -27.10 12.51 15.36
N SER A 90 -27.53 13.73 14.98
CA SER A 90 -27.72 14.80 15.99
C SER A 90 -28.73 15.90 15.60
N VAL A 91 -29.35 15.88 14.41
CA VAL A 91 -30.27 16.96 14.00
C VAL A 91 -31.70 16.42 13.89
N ALA A 92 -32.29 16.01 15.01
CA ALA A 92 -33.72 15.68 15.09
C ALA A 92 -34.28 15.86 16.50
N SER A 93 -34.12 17.04 17.09
CA SER A 93 -35.00 17.50 18.18
C SER A 93 -34.96 19.03 18.26
N GLY A 94 -35.92 19.70 17.64
CA GLY A 94 -35.99 21.16 17.72
C GLY A 94 -37.13 21.77 16.91
N LYS A 95 -38.26 21.97 17.62
CA LYS A 95 -39.37 22.90 17.33
C LYS A 95 -40.36 22.54 16.21
N SER A 96 -41.59 22.26 16.62
CA SER A 96 -42.81 22.72 15.96
C SER A 96 -43.61 23.53 16.98
N GLU A 97 -43.84 24.81 16.65
CA GLU A 97 -44.96 25.63 17.12
C GLU A 97 -46.31 25.03 16.69
#